data_AF-A0A3B5Q0D3-F1
#
_entry.id   AF-A0A3B5Q0D3-F1
#
_cell.length_a   1.000
_cell.length_b   1.000
_cell.length_c   1.000
_cell.angle_alpha   90.00
_cell.angle_beta   90.00
_cell.angle_gamma   90.00
#
_symmetry.space_group_name_H-M   'P 1'
#
loop_
_entity.id
_entity.type
_entity.pdbx_description
1 polymer ?
#
loop_
_entity_poly.entity_id
_entity_poly.type
_entity_poly.pdbx_seq_one_letter_code
_entity_poly.pdbx_strand_id
1 'polypeptide(L)'
;MEDDSLYNLGQAIGHPFPPPLPEKCAADPSDLYQVVQRHSHYPPIIQTNTCCVAVPFKEQRHHRTPCESIGNNYSPKAQDLKIDNLSRQHPSCKSLATATGSKRAPPTPPQPKSKRRKSLIYRSPPMSPTEQLVIMYKQEETQNAQNEYSESDLERYTYYVKRGVPFYMLAPYPKQSMVNIKNMLPPEPEEGVKKPIRTLRKNLTEEVEDGYYFNLRKSIVDYILMDPSEGQRLTINNIPKPFPRRVIRPPVPWAVSYRDAKLWQMQHLFNVCPFMGLLQQIWIERYSSLRFVKMADLFSTTFPLSPAEFVVFIQKQCEKCLLSLRWLPYCVSLFVMHESMWVDLLPESEPVLVAEFFHCVAALMSLQLRSLVIDSLQDLLQFFLRHKEGNDFSGDFDVLIFVHSQILLVKLQVENSEIEFSPSFQECWDVIRRAFMQIIKSAQDLLTYLRTVRPNESLVKDILAQVKAAFEKNTVGPQRYLDLYEKYRNLLDNTSDEKISEFLTKTHSLQDSANKIDSIMHIWMDIASLRIAVPLSMFCLNARDLNDYLCDCANKLIARIVTFEMDENRRLNIDKKNLVIFEGLYFGDYFCSFRKNKHKVCFFFFFFFFQRIHLQNP
;
A
#
# COMPACT_ATOMS: atom_id res chain seq x y z
N MET A 1 47.85 -63.02 4.53
CA MET A 1 46.65 -62.82 3.69
C MET A 1 46.94 -61.62 2.82
N GLU A 2 46.68 -61.79 1.54
CA GLU A 2 47.27 -61.05 0.43
C GLU A 2 46.90 -59.57 0.42
N ASP A 3 47.79 -58.82 -0.22
CA ASP A 3 47.93 -57.38 -0.19
C ASP A 3 46.92 -56.71 -1.15
N ASP A 4 45.68 -56.47 -0.68
CA ASP A 4 44.63 -55.73 -1.42
C ASP A 4 44.90 -54.21 -1.51
N SER A 5 46.10 -53.76 -1.12
CA SER A 5 46.44 -52.33 -0.96
C SER A 5 46.87 -51.62 -2.25
N LEU A 6 47.14 -52.36 -3.34
CA LEU A 6 47.75 -51.81 -4.55
C LEU A 6 46.80 -51.03 -5.49
N TYR A 7 45.48 -51.12 -5.33
CA TYR A 7 44.52 -50.46 -6.23
C TYR A 7 43.95 -49.13 -5.71
N ASN A 8 44.36 -48.63 -4.54
CA ASN A 8 43.70 -47.51 -3.86
C ASN A 8 44.52 -46.21 -3.75
N LEU A 9 45.57 -46.08 -4.58
CA LEU A 9 46.29 -44.81 -4.77
C LEU A 9 45.58 -44.02 -5.88
N GLY A 10 44.91 -42.93 -5.51
CA GLY A 10 44.31 -41.96 -6.43
C GLY A 10 45.35 -41.18 -7.24
N GLN A 11 46.21 -41.87 -7.99
CA GLN A 11 46.88 -41.28 -9.13
C GLN A 11 45.89 -41.26 -10.29
N ALA A 12 45.82 -40.15 -11.03
CA ALA A 12 45.01 -40.04 -12.23
C ALA A 12 45.51 -41.07 -13.26
N ILE A 13 44.88 -42.24 -13.29
CA ILE A 13 45.15 -43.27 -14.29
C ILE A 13 44.69 -42.68 -15.62
N GLY A 14 45.62 -42.48 -16.57
CA GLY A 14 45.34 -41.93 -17.91
C GLY A 14 44.47 -42.81 -18.81
N HIS A 15 43.84 -43.85 -18.26
CA HIS A 15 42.98 -44.81 -18.92
C HIS A 15 41.75 -45.10 -18.03
N PRO A 16 40.55 -45.31 -18.62
CA PRO A 16 39.34 -45.59 -17.86
C PRO A 16 39.50 -46.88 -17.05
N PHE A 17 39.38 -46.77 -15.72
CA PHE A 17 39.43 -47.88 -14.78
C PHE A 17 38.11 -47.94 -13.98
N PRO A 18 37.47 -49.11 -13.83
CA PRO A 18 37.83 -50.41 -14.43
C PRO A 18 37.70 -50.37 -15.97
N PRO A 19 38.42 -51.25 -16.70
CA PRO A 19 38.40 -51.28 -18.16
C PRO A 19 36.97 -51.48 -18.70
N PRO A 20 36.56 -50.77 -19.78
CA PRO A 20 35.20 -50.85 -20.29
C PRO A 20 34.83 -52.28 -20.69
N LEU A 21 33.61 -52.69 -20.34
CA LEU A 21 33.09 -54.00 -20.73
C LEU A 21 33.01 -54.11 -22.27
N PRO A 22 33.33 -55.27 -22.86
CA PRO A 22 33.23 -55.48 -24.31
C PRO A 22 31.81 -55.24 -24.83
N GLU A 23 31.64 -54.62 -26.02
CA GLU A 23 30.33 -54.29 -26.63
C GLU A 23 29.37 -55.49 -26.79
N LYS A 24 29.88 -56.73 -26.77
CA LYS A 24 29.09 -57.96 -26.84
C LYS A 24 28.43 -58.37 -25.50
N CYS A 25 28.81 -57.73 -24.40
CA CYS A 25 28.25 -57.93 -23.07
C CYS A 25 27.34 -56.75 -22.69
N ALA A 26 26.24 -56.55 -23.42
CA ALA A 26 25.19 -55.59 -23.08
C ALA A 26 24.23 -56.11 -21.99
N ALA A 27 24.76 -56.90 -21.03
CA ALA A 27 24.04 -57.34 -19.84
C ALA A 27 24.48 -56.48 -18.66
N ASP A 28 23.57 -56.26 -17.71
CA ASP A 28 23.82 -55.42 -16.53
C ASP A 28 25.18 -55.79 -15.89
N PRO A 29 26.10 -54.82 -15.70
CA PRO A 29 27.42 -55.08 -15.14
C PRO A 29 27.31 -55.76 -13.78
N SER A 30 28.21 -56.69 -13.47
CA SER A 30 28.21 -57.38 -12.17
C SER A 30 28.28 -56.38 -11.02
N ASP A 31 27.65 -56.70 -9.88
CA ASP A 31 27.61 -55.81 -8.72
C ASP A 31 29.00 -55.34 -8.29
N LEU A 32 29.99 -56.23 -8.35
CA LEU A 32 31.39 -55.91 -8.03
C LEU A 32 31.99 -54.92 -9.04
N TYR A 33 31.74 -55.11 -10.34
CA TYR A 33 32.21 -54.18 -11.37
C TYR A 33 31.57 -52.79 -11.19
N GLN A 34 30.28 -52.73 -10.87
CA GLN A 34 29.60 -51.47 -10.57
C GLN A 34 30.15 -50.78 -9.32
N VAL A 35 30.52 -51.54 -8.28
CA VAL A 35 31.15 -51.01 -7.06
C VAL A 35 32.54 -50.47 -7.36
N VAL A 36 33.36 -51.21 -8.09
CA VAL A 36 34.72 -50.78 -8.48
C VAL A 36 34.66 -49.54 -9.39
N GLN A 37 33.73 -49.51 -10.34
CA GLN A 37 33.49 -48.34 -11.19
C GLN A 37 33.00 -47.13 -10.38
N ARG A 38 32.14 -47.33 -9.38
CA ARG A 38 31.74 -46.23 -8.47
C ARG A 38 32.91 -45.72 -7.64
N HIS A 39 33.75 -46.62 -7.11
CA HIS A 39 34.91 -46.26 -6.29
C HIS A 39 36.04 -45.60 -7.09
N SER A 40 36.15 -45.89 -8.40
CA SER A 40 37.12 -45.20 -9.26
C SER A 40 36.72 -43.75 -9.55
N HIS A 41 35.42 -43.48 -9.72
CA HIS A 41 34.92 -42.11 -9.92
C HIS A 41 34.82 -41.33 -8.60
N TYR A 42 34.37 -41.99 -7.54
CA TYR A 42 34.21 -41.43 -6.20
C TYR A 42 34.81 -42.37 -5.14
N PRO A 43 36.11 -42.20 -4.80
CA PRO A 43 36.76 -43.00 -3.76
C PRO A 43 36.04 -42.93 -2.41
N PRO A 44 35.97 -44.02 -1.63
CA PRO A 44 35.28 -44.03 -0.34
C PRO A 44 35.97 -43.11 0.67
N ILE A 45 35.18 -42.48 1.55
CA ILE A 45 35.66 -41.58 2.62
C ILE A 45 35.60 -42.22 4.01
N ILE A 46 34.79 -43.27 4.19
CA ILE A 46 34.64 -44.00 5.45
C ILE A 46 34.86 -45.50 5.19
N GLN A 47 35.40 -46.20 6.19
CA GLN A 47 35.61 -47.64 6.16
C GLN A 47 34.31 -48.41 6.45
N THR A 48 34.05 -49.50 5.72
CA THR A 48 32.78 -50.25 5.81
C THR A 48 32.78 -51.43 6.79
N ASN A 49 33.95 -51.85 7.31
CA ASN A 49 34.11 -53.03 8.18
C ASN A 49 34.96 -52.73 9.43
N THR A 50 34.58 -51.73 10.22
CA THR A 50 35.32 -51.32 11.44
C THR A 50 34.49 -51.51 12.70
N CYS A 51 35.14 -51.82 13.83
CA CYS A 51 34.48 -51.89 15.14
C CYS A 51 33.99 -50.51 15.65
N CYS A 52 34.53 -49.42 15.11
CA CYS A 52 34.11 -48.06 15.39
C CYS A 52 33.29 -47.50 14.22
N VAL A 53 32.33 -46.65 14.52
CA VAL A 53 31.47 -45.99 13.53
C VAL A 53 32.18 -44.78 12.93
N ALA A 54 31.94 -44.49 11.65
CA ALA A 54 32.44 -43.31 10.93
C ALA A 54 33.98 -43.16 10.92
N VAL A 55 34.71 -44.27 10.86
CA VAL A 55 36.19 -44.26 10.78
C VAL A 55 36.65 -43.77 9.40
N PRO A 56 37.41 -42.66 9.31
CA PRO A 56 37.90 -42.14 8.04
C PRO A 56 38.76 -43.17 7.29
N PHE A 57 38.65 -43.19 5.96
CA PHE A 57 39.42 -44.09 5.11
C PHE A 57 40.94 -43.88 5.25
N LYS A 58 41.38 -42.63 5.46
CA LYS A 58 42.80 -42.28 5.65
C LYS A 58 43.51 -43.05 6.77
N GLU A 59 42.77 -43.49 7.80
CA GLU A 59 43.37 -44.20 8.93
C GLU A 59 43.92 -45.58 8.53
N GLN A 60 43.52 -46.16 7.40
CA GLN A 60 44.12 -47.42 6.91
C GLN A 60 45.61 -47.30 6.61
N ARG A 61 46.09 -46.10 6.28
CA ARG A 61 47.50 -45.84 5.97
C ARG A 61 48.37 -45.72 7.21
N HIS A 62 47.76 -45.61 8.39
CA HIS A 62 48.45 -45.36 9.64
C HIS A 62 48.29 -46.55 10.59
N HIS A 63 49.39 -47.05 11.13
CA HIS A 63 49.36 -48.07 12.18
C HIS A 63 49.13 -47.40 13.55
N ARG A 64 47.93 -46.85 13.77
CA ARG A 64 47.51 -46.16 14.99
C ARG A 64 46.55 -47.03 15.79
N THR A 65 46.66 -46.97 17.11
CA THR A 65 45.63 -47.54 17.99
C THR A 65 44.33 -46.73 17.87
N PRO A 66 43.14 -47.31 18.20
CA PRO A 66 41.89 -46.55 18.21
C PRO A 66 41.96 -45.28 19.05
N CYS A 67 42.67 -45.30 20.18
CA CYS A 67 42.85 -44.15 21.05
C CYS A 67 43.73 -43.05 20.42
N GLU A 68 44.78 -43.41 19.67
CA GLU A 68 45.61 -42.46 18.91
C GLU A 68 44.83 -41.85 17.74
N SER A 69 44.05 -42.68 17.04
CA SER A 69 43.14 -42.22 15.97
C SER A 69 42.09 -41.24 16.52
N ILE A 70 41.52 -41.53 17.70
CA ILE A 70 40.59 -40.62 18.40
C ILE A 70 41.32 -39.34 18.86
N GLY A 71 42.54 -39.43 19.39
CA GLY A 71 43.33 -38.27 19.84
C GLY A 71 43.67 -37.31 18.69
N ASN A 72 43.97 -37.86 17.52
CA ASN A 72 44.19 -37.10 16.29
C ASN A 72 42.93 -36.33 15.84
N ASN A 73 41.74 -36.77 16.24
CA ASN A 73 40.48 -36.13 15.88
C ASN A 73 40.27 -34.74 16.50
N TYR A 74 41.07 -34.33 17.48
CA TYR A 74 40.87 -33.05 18.16
C TYR A 74 41.72 -31.90 17.60
N SER A 75 42.80 -32.18 16.87
CA SER A 75 43.62 -31.12 16.24
C SER A 75 44.52 -31.68 15.13
N PRO A 76 44.63 -31.03 13.96
CA PRO A 76 45.64 -31.39 12.95
C PRO A 76 47.08 -31.38 13.51
N LYS A 77 47.35 -30.53 14.51
CA LYS A 77 48.67 -30.47 15.19
C LYS A 77 48.96 -31.69 16.06
N ALA A 78 47.95 -32.48 16.38
CA ALA A 78 48.05 -33.68 17.19
C ALA A 78 48.25 -34.95 16.35
N GLN A 79 48.21 -34.88 15.01
CA GLN A 79 48.15 -36.03 14.10
C GLN A 79 49.28 -37.08 14.30
N ASP A 80 50.44 -36.66 14.81
CA ASP A 80 51.62 -37.51 15.00
C ASP A 80 51.84 -37.92 16.46
N LEU A 81 50.90 -37.58 17.36
CA LEU A 81 50.98 -37.97 18.77
C LEU A 81 50.72 -39.47 18.92
N LYS A 82 51.70 -40.17 19.51
CA LYS A 82 51.57 -41.57 19.91
C LYS A 82 51.39 -41.68 21.41
N ILE A 83 50.54 -42.61 21.85
CA ILE A 83 50.27 -42.83 23.28
C ILE A 83 51.53 -43.32 23.99
N ASP A 84 52.38 -44.09 23.30
CA ASP A 84 53.67 -44.54 23.82
C ASP A 84 54.63 -43.37 24.14
N ASN A 85 54.45 -42.23 23.47
CA ASN A 85 55.24 -41.02 23.68
C ASN A 85 54.67 -40.11 24.77
N LEU A 86 53.47 -40.40 25.29
CA LEU A 86 52.89 -39.69 26.42
C LEU A 86 53.54 -40.23 27.70
N SER A 87 54.41 -39.42 28.31
CA SER A 87 55.01 -39.75 29.62
C SER A 87 53.92 -40.13 30.62
N ARG A 88 53.86 -41.41 31.03
CA ARG A 88 53.02 -41.87 32.14
C ARG A 88 53.52 -41.20 33.42
N GLN A 89 53.00 -40.02 33.73
CA GLN A 89 52.96 -39.59 35.13
C GLN A 89 52.01 -40.55 35.82
N HIS A 90 52.57 -41.57 36.48
CA HIS A 90 51.82 -42.38 37.42
C HIS A 90 51.20 -41.43 38.45
N PRO A 91 49.86 -41.35 38.58
CA PRO A 91 49.30 -40.74 39.76
C PRO A 91 49.72 -41.65 40.91
N SER A 92 50.48 -41.12 41.86
CA SER A 92 50.76 -41.83 43.11
C SER A 92 49.44 -41.97 43.87
N CYS A 93 48.68 -43.02 43.55
CA CYS A 93 47.53 -43.41 44.33
C CYS A 93 48.07 -44.08 45.60
N LYS A 94 48.42 -43.25 46.60
CA LYS A 94 48.46 -43.73 47.98
C LYS A 94 47.00 -43.85 48.41
N SER A 95 46.49 -45.07 48.37
CA SER A 95 45.45 -45.46 49.30
C SER A 95 46.00 -45.26 50.72
N LEU A 96 45.23 -44.63 51.59
CA LEU A 96 44.97 -45.16 52.92
C LEU A 96 43.83 -44.37 53.59
N ALA A 97 42.93 -45.14 54.16
CA ALA A 97 41.86 -44.71 55.02
C ALA A 97 42.37 -44.10 56.33
N THR A 98 41.52 -43.24 56.90
CA THR A 98 41.32 -42.97 58.34
C THR A 98 42.41 -42.32 59.20
N ALA A 99 41.91 -41.41 60.04
CA ALA A 99 42.36 -41.00 61.37
C ALA A 99 43.27 -39.74 61.50
N THR A 100 42.62 -38.66 61.95
CA THR A 100 43.01 -37.77 63.07
C THR A 100 44.50 -37.54 63.35
N GLY A 101 44.93 -36.27 63.29
CA GLY A 101 46.13 -35.84 64.01
C GLY A 101 46.76 -34.57 63.47
N SER A 102 46.46 -33.45 64.12
CA SER A 102 47.20 -32.19 64.00
C SER A 102 48.69 -32.39 64.29
N LYS A 103 49.59 -31.90 63.42
CA LYS A 103 50.95 -31.45 63.79
C LYS A 103 51.60 -30.59 62.67
N ARG A 104 52.17 -29.48 63.13
CA ARG A 104 52.87 -28.37 62.44
C ARG A 104 53.90 -28.81 61.38
N ALA A 105 53.92 -28.07 60.27
CA ALA A 105 54.98 -28.10 59.26
C ALA A 105 56.13 -27.12 59.60
N PRO A 106 57.41 -27.47 59.30
CA PRO A 106 58.55 -26.57 59.37
C PRO A 106 58.75 -25.78 58.05
N PRO A 107 59.46 -24.62 58.06
CA PRO A 107 59.59 -23.76 56.90
C PRO A 107 60.71 -24.23 55.96
N THR A 108 60.44 -24.20 54.65
CA THR A 108 61.42 -24.45 53.57
C THR A 108 61.61 -23.19 52.70
N PRO A 109 62.76 -23.06 52.00
CA PRO A 109 63.42 -21.79 51.65
C PRO A 109 62.75 -21.02 50.50
N PRO A 110 63.10 -19.73 50.31
CA PRO A 110 62.49 -18.89 49.28
C PRO A 110 62.92 -19.34 47.88
N GLN A 111 62.00 -19.97 47.15
CA GLN A 111 62.17 -20.21 45.72
C GLN A 111 62.07 -18.89 44.92
N PRO A 112 62.88 -18.73 43.86
CA PRO A 112 62.96 -17.49 43.10
C PRO A 112 61.62 -17.22 42.43
N LYS A 113 61.13 -15.99 42.59
CA LYS A 113 59.91 -15.47 41.96
C LYS A 113 59.94 -15.78 40.47
N SER A 114 59.21 -16.80 40.03
CA SER A 114 58.87 -16.93 38.62
C SER A 114 58.10 -15.66 38.27
N LYS A 115 58.68 -14.85 37.39
CA LYS A 115 57.99 -13.71 36.80
C LYS A 115 56.79 -14.28 36.06
N ARG A 116 55.64 -14.37 36.73
CA ARG A 116 54.34 -14.43 36.09
C ARG A 116 54.34 -13.28 35.10
N ARG A 117 54.55 -13.57 33.82
CA ARG A 117 54.24 -12.65 32.73
C ARG A 117 52.79 -12.25 32.98
N LYS A 118 52.57 -11.04 33.50
CA LYS A 118 51.26 -10.41 33.47
C LYS A 118 50.89 -10.42 32.00
N SER A 119 49.95 -11.27 31.59
CA SER A 119 49.33 -11.15 30.28
C SER A 119 48.68 -9.77 30.28
N LEU A 120 49.36 -8.79 29.70
CA LEU A 120 48.77 -7.52 29.33
C LEU A 120 47.60 -7.90 28.43
N ILE A 121 46.39 -7.87 28.99
CA ILE A 121 45.18 -7.89 28.19
C ILE A 121 45.28 -6.61 27.37
N TYR A 122 45.69 -6.73 26.11
CA TYR A 122 45.61 -5.66 25.14
C TYR A 122 44.14 -5.24 25.07
N ARG A 123 43.76 -4.23 25.84
CA ARG A 123 42.44 -3.59 25.69
C ARG A 123 42.52 -2.82 24.38
N SER A 124 41.97 -3.40 23.31
CA SER A 124 41.73 -2.68 22.08
C SER A 124 40.90 -1.43 22.40
N PRO A 125 41.22 -0.26 21.83
CA PRO A 125 40.38 0.93 21.98
C PRO A 125 38.92 0.65 21.60
N PRO A 126 37.95 1.37 22.19
CA PRO A 126 36.57 1.28 21.73
C PRO A 126 36.50 1.59 20.25
N MET A 127 35.81 0.75 19.49
CA MET A 127 35.72 0.85 18.04
C MET A 127 34.24 0.83 17.64
N SER A 128 33.85 1.73 16.75
CA SER A 128 32.47 1.79 16.26
C SER A 128 32.10 0.51 15.49
N PRO A 129 30.80 0.14 15.43
CA PRO A 129 30.37 -0.99 14.61
C PRO A 129 30.84 -0.89 13.16
N THR A 130 30.82 0.30 12.58
CA THR A 130 31.24 0.56 11.20
C THR A 130 32.73 0.26 10.99
N GLU A 131 33.60 0.73 11.88
CA GLU A 131 35.03 0.45 11.81
C GLU A 131 35.33 -1.04 12.00
N GLN A 132 34.62 -1.71 12.93
CA GLN A 132 34.75 -3.15 13.13
C GLN A 132 34.33 -3.94 11.87
N LEU A 133 33.25 -3.51 11.20
CA LEU A 133 32.81 -4.11 9.95
C LEU A 133 33.84 -3.92 8.84
N VAL A 134 34.45 -2.74 8.71
CA VAL A 134 35.51 -2.51 7.71
C VAL A 134 36.69 -3.48 7.92
N ILE A 135 37.08 -3.73 9.17
CA ILE A 135 38.14 -4.71 9.48
C ILE A 135 37.69 -6.13 9.09
N MET A 136 36.45 -6.52 9.44
CA MET A 136 35.91 -7.84 9.08
C MET A 136 35.86 -8.01 7.56
N TYR A 137 35.39 -7.02 6.82
CA TYR A 137 35.34 -7.07 5.35
C TYR A 137 36.73 -7.23 4.73
N LYS A 138 37.73 -6.48 5.20
CA LYS A 138 39.12 -6.64 4.71
C LYS A 138 39.66 -8.05 4.98
N GLN A 139 39.35 -8.62 6.15
CA GLN A 139 39.74 -10.00 6.48
C GLN A 139 39.02 -11.02 5.60
N GLU A 140 37.73 -10.82 5.32
CA GLU A 140 36.93 -11.65 4.44
C GLU A 140 37.45 -11.60 2.99
N GLU A 141 37.75 -10.41 2.46
CA GLU A 141 38.34 -10.24 1.11
C GLU A 141 39.65 -11.02 0.98
N THR A 142 40.54 -10.88 1.97
CA THR A 142 41.83 -11.60 1.99
C THR A 142 41.62 -13.12 2.04
N GLN A 143 40.63 -13.58 2.80
CA GLN A 143 40.32 -15.01 2.93
C GLN A 143 39.60 -15.56 1.70
N ASN A 144 38.77 -14.77 1.02
CA ASN A 144 38.05 -15.18 -0.19
C ASN A 144 39.00 -15.29 -1.38
N ALA A 145 39.92 -14.32 -1.53
CA ALA A 145 40.95 -14.36 -2.57
C ALA A 145 41.85 -15.61 -2.47
N GLN A 146 41.97 -16.21 -1.28
CA GLN A 146 42.75 -17.42 -1.03
C GLN A 146 41.96 -18.73 -1.21
N ASN A 147 40.64 -18.68 -1.44
CA ASN A 147 39.76 -19.87 -1.40
C ASN A 147 38.72 -19.87 -2.53
N GLU A 148 39.17 -19.69 -3.75
CA GLU A 148 38.35 -19.95 -4.94
C GLU A 148 38.26 -21.47 -5.19
N TYR A 149 37.04 -21.99 -5.30
CA TYR A 149 36.78 -23.40 -5.62
C TYR A 149 36.13 -23.52 -7.00
N SER A 150 36.41 -24.60 -7.71
CA SER A 150 35.82 -24.86 -9.03
C SER A 150 34.41 -25.47 -8.92
N GLU A 151 33.64 -25.42 -10.00
CA GLU A 151 32.33 -26.08 -10.09
C GLU A 151 32.44 -27.60 -9.83
N SER A 152 33.51 -28.23 -10.36
CA SER A 152 33.83 -29.64 -10.11
C SER A 152 34.12 -29.92 -8.62
N ASP A 153 34.81 -29.04 -7.92
CA ASP A 153 35.06 -29.18 -6.47
C ASP A 153 33.74 -29.17 -5.70
N LEU A 154 32.81 -28.27 -6.08
CA LEU A 154 31.50 -28.14 -5.45
C LEU A 154 30.62 -29.38 -5.69
N GLU A 155 30.61 -29.92 -6.91
CA GLU A 155 29.86 -31.13 -7.25
C GLU A 155 30.37 -32.34 -6.47
N ARG A 156 31.69 -32.55 -6.45
CA ARG A 156 32.32 -33.65 -5.70
C ARG A 156 32.10 -33.52 -4.21
N TYR A 157 32.29 -32.32 -3.66
CA TYR A 157 32.00 -32.03 -2.26
C TYR A 157 30.54 -32.35 -1.91
N THR A 158 29.60 -31.87 -2.74
CA THR A 158 28.16 -32.12 -2.54
C THR A 158 27.81 -33.60 -2.61
N TYR A 159 28.45 -34.35 -3.51
CA TYR A 159 28.32 -35.81 -3.57
C TYR A 159 28.71 -36.47 -2.25
N TYR A 160 29.89 -36.14 -1.70
CA TYR A 160 30.36 -36.73 -0.45
C TYR A 160 29.49 -36.36 0.74
N VAL A 161 29.00 -35.12 0.82
CA VAL A 161 28.07 -34.69 1.88
C VAL A 161 26.74 -35.44 1.78
N LYS A 162 26.18 -35.64 0.59
CA LYS A 162 24.87 -36.28 0.42
C LYS A 162 24.92 -37.81 0.50
N ARG A 163 25.95 -38.43 -0.09
CA ARG A 163 26.03 -39.88 -0.34
C ARG A 163 27.29 -40.55 0.20
N GLY A 164 28.34 -39.80 0.53
CA GLY A 164 29.62 -40.35 0.98
C GLY A 164 29.59 -40.97 2.39
N VAL A 165 28.63 -40.55 3.23
CA VAL A 165 28.45 -41.04 4.60
C VAL A 165 27.10 -41.76 4.75
N PRO A 166 27.10 -43.10 4.85
CA PRO A 166 25.89 -43.89 5.08
C PRO A 166 25.14 -43.49 6.35
N PHE A 167 23.80 -43.58 6.34
CA PHE A 167 22.96 -43.19 7.47
C PHE A 167 23.24 -43.99 8.75
N TYR A 168 23.49 -45.30 8.64
CA TYR A 168 23.82 -46.16 9.80
C TYR A 168 25.15 -45.78 10.48
N MET A 169 25.98 -44.95 9.83
CA MET A 169 27.22 -44.44 10.41
C MET A 169 27.03 -43.10 11.15
N LEU A 170 25.82 -42.56 11.16
CA LEU A 170 25.50 -41.31 11.83
C LEU A 170 24.96 -41.57 13.24
N ALA A 171 25.33 -40.72 14.18
CA ALA A 171 24.68 -40.71 15.49
C ALA A 171 23.19 -40.36 15.29
N PRO A 172 22.25 -41.06 15.97
CA PRO A 172 20.83 -40.77 15.85
C PRO A 172 20.49 -39.42 16.50
N TYR A 173 19.47 -38.74 15.97
CA TYR A 173 19.01 -37.47 16.52
C TYR A 173 18.59 -37.62 18.01
N PRO A 174 19.14 -36.82 18.94
CA PRO A 174 18.77 -36.90 20.35
C PRO A 174 17.32 -36.44 20.58
N LYS A 175 16.42 -37.38 20.91
CA LYS A 175 14.98 -37.09 21.12
C LYS A 175 14.71 -35.98 22.13
N GLN A 176 15.54 -35.87 23.17
CA GLN A 176 15.42 -34.83 24.20
C GLN A 176 15.59 -33.41 23.65
N SER A 177 16.42 -33.22 22.61
CA SER A 177 16.63 -31.92 22.00
C SER A 177 15.34 -31.34 21.42
N MET A 178 14.51 -32.18 20.79
CA MET A 178 13.22 -31.74 20.25
C MET A 178 12.23 -31.37 21.35
N VAL A 179 12.24 -32.10 22.47
CA VAL A 179 11.41 -31.75 23.64
C VAL A 179 11.80 -30.37 24.18
N ASN A 180 13.10 -30.12 24.33
CA ASN A 180 13.60 -28.82 24.79
C ASN A 180 13.22 -27.67 23.83
N ILE A 181 13.30 -27.89 22.52
CA ILE A 181 12.86 -26.91 21.51
C ILE A 181 11.37 -26.62 21.65
N LYS A 182 10.53 -27.67 21.76
CA LYS A 182 9.08 -27.52 21.90
C LYS A 182 8.68 -26.77 23.18
N ASN A 183 9.42 -26.94 24.26
CA ASN A 183 9.18 -26.24 25.54
C ASN A 183 9.47 -24.72 25.47
N MET A 184 10.24 -24.26 24.47
CA MET A 184 10.45 -22.82 24.24
C MET A 184 9.38 -22.19 23.35
N LEU A 185 8.45 -22.99 22.82
CA LEU A 185 7.38 -22.52 21.94
C LEU A 185 6.05 -22.41 22.70
N PRO A 186 5.11 -21.57 22.25
CA PRO A 186 3.76 -21.56 22.78
C PRO A 186 3.09 -22.95 22.74
N PRO A 187 2.18 -23.25 23.68
CA PRO A 187 1.46 -24.51 23.72
C PRO A 187 0.72 -24.76 22.40
N GLU A 188 0.50 -26.04 22.08
CA GLU A 188 -0.22 -26.36 20.85
C GLU A 188 -1.63 -25.77 20.87
N PRO A 189 -2.09 -25.17 19.75
CA PRO A 189 -3.45 -24.66 19.67
C PRO A 189 -4.44 -25.82 19.79
N GLU A 190 -5.52 -25.57 20.52
CA GLU A 190 -6.62 -26.51 20.80
C GLU A 190 -7.10 -27.22 19.53
N GLU A 191 -7.59 -28.46 19.71
CA GLU A 191 -8.14 -29.31 18.66
C GLU A 191 -9.35 -28.66 17.99
N GLY A 192 -9.08 -27.94 16.90
CA GLY A 192 -10.10 -27.38 16.02
C GLY A 192 -9.67 -26.17 15.22
N VAL A 193 -8.73 -25.34 15.73
CA VAL A 193 -8.67 -23.96 15.23
C VAL A 193 -7.64 -23.71 14.12
N LYS A 194 -6.53 -24.47 13.97
CA LYS A 194 -5.52 -24.13 12.92
C LYS A 194 -4.78 -25.34 12.35
N LYS A 195 -5.43 -26.11 11.46
CA LYS A 195 -4.78 -27.15 10.62
C LYS A 195 -3.46 -26.68 9.98
N PRO A 196 -3.35 -25.43 9.45
CA PRO A 196 -2.09 -24.93 8.88
C PRO A 196 -0.93 -24.84 9.88
N ILE A 197 -1.20 -24.46 11.14
CA ILE A 197 -0.15 -24.34 12.17
C ILE A 197 0.39 -25.71 12.55
N ARG A 198 -0.47 -26.72 12.63
CA ARG A 198 -0.05 -28.10 12.93
C ARG A 198 0.82 -28.66 11.81
N THR A 199 0.39 -28.46 10.55
CA THR A 199 1.19 -28.84 9.38
C THR A 199 2.54 -28.12 9.40
N LEU A 200 2.58 -26.81 9.67
CA LEU A 200 3.81 -26.05 9.78
C LEU A 200 4.73 -26.60 10.89
N ARG A 201 4.20 -26.83 12.10
CA ARG A 201 4.99 -27.39 13.22
C ARG A 201 5.55 -28.78 12.88
N LYS A 202 4.79 -29.62 12.19
CA LYS A 202 5.26 -30.93 11.72
C LYS A 202 6.41 -30.78 10.71
N ASN A 203 6.22 -29.97 9.67
CA ASN A 203 7.24 -29.74 8.65
C ASN A 203 8.53 -29.18 9.26
N LEU A 204 8.43 -28.23 10.20
CA LEU A 204 9.59 -27.68 10.91
C LEU A 204 10.28 -28.72 11.80
N THR A 205 9.52 -29.66 12.38
CA THR A 205 10.11 -30.75 13.19
C THR A 205 10.93 -31.70 12.30
N GLU A 206 10.40 -32.04 11.13
CA GLU A 206 11.08 -32.85 10.11
C GLU A 206 12.33 -32.12 9.58
N GLU A 207 12.22 -30.83 9.27
CA GLU A 207 13.34 -30.00 8.81
C GLU A 207 14.50 -29.94 9.81
N VAL A 208 14.21 -29.87 11.11
CA VAL A 208 15.23 -29.90 12.17
C VAL A 208 15.98 -31.23 12.18
N GLU A 209 15.27 -32.35 12.02
CA GLU A 209 15.87 -33.68 11.99
C GLU A 209 16.69 -33.91 10.70
N ASP A 210 16.14 -33.54 9.54
CA ASP A 210 16.86 -33.58 8.26
C ASP A 210 18.11 -32.71 8.29
N GLY A 211 17.99 -31.50 8.85
CA GLY A 211 19.09 -30.58 9.06
C GLY A 211 20.17 -31.14 9.98
N TYR A 212 19.80 -31.89 11.02
CA TYR A 212 20.77 -32.55 11.90
C TYR A 212 21.62 -33.57 11.13
N TYR A 213 21.00 -34.49 10.40
CA TYR A 213 21.74 -35.51 9.66
C TYR A 213 22.56 -34.92 8.51
N PHE A 214 22.01 -33.94 7.79
CA PHE A 214 22.76 -33.22 6.75
C PHE A 214 24.01 -32.55 7.31
N ASN A 215 23.86 -31.78 8.40
CA ASN A 215 24.98 -31.07 9.01
C ASN A 215 26.00 -32.03 9.64
N LEU A 216 25.57 -33.19 10.14
CA LEU A 216 26.48 -34.20 10.67
C LEU A 216 27.32 -34.84 9.56
N ARG A 217 26.71 -35.21 8.42
CA ARG A 217 27.46 -35.67 7.23
C ARG A 217 28.44 -34.60 6.75
N LYS A 218 27.97 -33.35 6.64
CA LYS A 218 28.80 -32.21 6.25
C LYS A 218 30.00 -32.05 7.17
N SER A 219 29.78 -32.11 8.49
CA SER A 219 30.85 -31.94 9.48
C SER A 219 31.91 -33.05 9.38
N ILE A 220 31.50 -34.30 9.12
CA ILE A 220 32.43 -35.42 8.90
C ILE A 220 33.27 -35.17 7.63
N VAL A 221 32.63 -34.78 6.53
CA VAL A 221 33.33 -34.48 5.26
C VAL A 221 34.29 -33.30 5.41
N ASP A 222 33.83 -32.19 6.00
CA ASP A 222 34.64 -31.00 6.27
C ASP A 222 35.86 -31.36 7.12
N TYR A 223 35.69 -32.20 8.13
CA TYR A 223 36.77 -32.67 8.99
C TYR A 223 37.80 -33.52 8.22
N ILE A 224 37.36 -34.46 7.39
CA ILE A 224 38.26 -35.28 6.56
C ILE A 224 39.06 -34.38 5.60
N LEU A 225 38.41 -33.39 4.99
CA LEU A 225 39.01 -32.44 4.05
C LEU A 225 39.91 -31.37 4.72
N MET A 226 39.99 -31.32 6.05
CA MET A 226 41.05 -30.55 6.72
C MET A 226 42.44 -31.12 6.43
N ASP A 227 42.53 -32.39 6.02
CA ASP A 227 43.75 -33.05 5.59
C ASP A 227 43.99 -32.83 4.08
N PRO A 228 45.05 -32.10 3.69
CA PRO A 228 45.32 -31.81 2.28
C PRO A 228 45.52 -33.06 1.42
N SER A 229 46.00 -34.16 2.02
CA SER A 229 46.21 -35.42 1.31
C SER A 229 44.90 -36.09 0.89
N GLU A 230 43.84 -35.92 1.68
CA GLU A 230 42.50 -36.40 1.36
C GLU A 230 41.82 -35.50 0.32
N GLY A 231 42.06 -34.19 0.36
CA GLY A 231 41.64 -33.28 -0.71
C GLY A 231 42.19 -33.71 -2.08
N GLN A 232 43.50 -34.00 -2.15
CA GLN A 232 44.13 -34.52 -3.37
C GLN A 232 43.54 -35.86 -3.81
N ARG A 233 43.35 -36.81 -2.88
CA ARG A 233 42.79 -38.15 -3.18
C ARG A 233 41.36 -38.07 -3.73
N LEU A 234 40.54 -37.19 -3.16
CA LEU A 234 39.14 -37.02 -3.55
C LEU A 234 38.98 -36.06 -4.75
N THR A 235 40.08 -35.43 -5.19
CA THR A 235 40.09 -34.39 -6.22
C THR A 235 39.19 -33.22 -5.84
N ILE A 236 39.34 -32.75 -4.60
CA ILE A 236 38.69 -31.56 -4.05
C ILE A 236 39.78 -30.62 -3.59
N ASN A 237 40.00 -29.54 -4.33
CA ASN A 237 41.06 -28.57 -4.03
C ASN A 237 40.63 -27.59 -2.94
N ASN A 238 39.42 -27.04 -3.05
CA ASN A 238 38.86 -26.07 -2.13
C ASN A 238 37.38 -26.38 -1.87
N ILE A 239 36.88 -26.05 -0.68
CA ILE A 239 35.47 -26.23 -0.30
C ILE A 239 34.76 -24.89 -0.06
N PRO A 240 33.42 -24.83 -0.18
CA PRO A 240 32.65 -23.66 0.17
C PRO A 240 32.85 -23.27 1.64
N LYS A 241 33.26 -22.02 1.88
CA LYS A 241 33.36 -21.48 3.23
C LYS A 241 31.97 -21.19 3.81
N PRO A 242 31.76 -21.42 5.12
CA PRO A 242 30.52 -21.00 5.77
C PRO A 242 30.41 -19.48 5.69
N PHE A 243 29.16 -18.98 5.64
CA PHE A 243 28.91 -17.55 5.65
C PHE A 243 29.59 -16.87 6.85
N PRO A 244 30.37 -15.79 6.64
CA PRO A 244 31.15 -15.17 7.71
C PRO A 244 30.22 -14.60 8.78
N ARG A 245 30.41 -15.03 10.02
CA ARG A 245 29.66 -14.50 11.17
C ARG A 245 30.34 -13.22 11.67
N ARG A 246 29.73 -12.08 11.37
CA ARG A 246 30.18 -10.77 11.83
C ARG A 246 29.65 -10.50 13.22
N VAL A 247 30.54 -10.37 14.20
CA VAL A 247 30.17 -10.13 15.61
C VAL A 247 30.82 -8.84 16.06
N ILE A 248 30.00 -7.82 16.28
CA ILE A 248 30.45 -6.56 16.89
C ILE A 248 30.83 -6.83 18.35
N ARG A 249 32.07 -6.51 18.71
CA ARG A 249 32.63 -6.73 20.04
C ARG A 249 32.61 -5.43 20.85
N PRO A 250 32.26 -5.49 22.15
CA PRO A 250 32.40 -4.34 23.04
C PRO A 250 33.88 -4.06 23.36
N PRO A 251 34.23 -2.83 23.78
CA PRO A 251 33.30 -1.70 24.00
C PRO A 251 32.98 -0.93 22.72
N VAL A 252 31.68 -0.71 22.45
CA VAL A 252 31.23 0.28 21.45
C VAL A 252 31.09 1.66 22.11
N PRO A 253 31.45 2.76 21.43
CA PRO A 253 31.48 4.10 22.05
C PRO A 253 30.17 4.54 22.70
N TRP A 254 29.04 4.14 22.12
CA TRP A 254 27.69 4.53 22.55
C TRP A 254 27.01 3.53 23.50
N ALA A 255 27.70 2.49 23.96
CA ALA A 255 27.08 1.40 24.74
C ALA A 255 26.37 1.86 26.02
N VAL A 256 26.88 2.92 26.66
CA VAL A 256 26.30 3.49 27.88
C VAL A 256 25.07 4.33 27.52
N SER A 257 25.23 5.31 26.63
CA SER A 257 24.13 6.14 26.14
C SER A 257 22.95 5.32 25.59
N TYR A 258 23.21 4.24 24.85
CA TYR A 258 22.15 3.34 24.38
C TYR A 258 21.41 2.64 25.53
N ARG A 259 22.14 2.15 26.55
CA ARG A 259 21.51 1.49 27.70
C ARG A 259 20.67 2.46 28.50
N ASP A 260 21.17 3.68 28.71
CA ASP A 260 20.46 4.73 29.43
C ASP A 260 19.20 5.15 28.65
N ALA A 261 19.32 5.41 27.35
CA ALA A 261 18.19 5.74 26.48
C ALA A 261 17.16 4.60 26.39
N LYS A 262 17.62 3.34 26.33
CA LYS A 262 16.73 2.17 26.32
C LYS A 262 15.98 2.05 27.65
N LEU A 263 16.67 2.16 28.78
CA LEU A 263 16.03 2.07 30.10
C LEU A 263 15.00 3.19 30.28
N TRP A 264 15.38 4.42 29.89
CA TRP A 264 14.49 5.57 29.90
C TRP A 264 13.24 5.32 29.04
N GLN A 265 13.41 4.88 27.78
CA GLN A 265 12.25 4.57 26.92
C GLN A 265 11.38 3.45 27.48
N MET A 266 11.97 2.40 28.09
CA MET A 266 11.22 1.31 28.71
C MET A 266 10.39 1.77 29.92
N GLN A 267 10.82 2.81 30.63
CA GLN A 267 10.14 3.35 31.79
C GLN A 267 9.07 4.40 31.42
N HIS A 268 9.30 5.20 30.37
CA HIS A 268 8.51 6.40 30.09
C HIS A 268 7.59 6.30 28.86
N LEU A 269 7.81 5.36 27.92
CA LEU A 269 7.08 5.33 26.64
C LEU A 269 5.77 4.50 26.69
N PHE A 270 5.59 3.64 27.70
CA PHE A 270 4.41 2.79 27.91
C PHE A 270 3.88 2.02 26.67
N ASN A 271 4.69 1.85 25.62
CA ASN A 271 4.28 1.27 24.33
C ASN A 271 3.98 -0.23 24.40
N VAL A 272 4.52 -0.93 25.40
CA VAL A 272 4.26 -2.36 25.67
C VAL A 272 3.16 -2.54 26.73
N CYS A 273 2.55 -1.45 27.22
CA CYS A 273 1.47 -1.54 28.19
C CYS A 273 0.25 -2.25 27.58
N PRO A 274 -0.28 -3.33 28.21
CA PRO A 274 -1.44 -4.08 27.70
C PRO A 274 -2.65 -3.18 27.45
N PHE A 275 -2.83 -2.14 28.26
CA PHE A 275 -3.93 -1.19 28.14
C PHE A 275 -3.88 -0.40 26.82
N MET A 276 -2.69 -0.02 26.34
CA MET A 276 -2.53 0.62 25.02
C MET A 276 -2.97 -0.31 23.89
N GLY A 277 -2.62 -1.60 24.01
CA GLY A 277 -3.06 -2.65 23.09
C GLY A 277 -4.58 -2.79 23.06
N LEU A 278 -5.22 -2.79 24.24
CA LEU A 278 -6.67 -2.86 24.37
C LEU A 278 -7.36 -1.67 23.69
N LEU A 279 -6.92 -0.43 23.98
CA LEU A 279 -7.47 0.77 23.35
C LEU A 279 -7.35 0.72 21.83
N GLN A 280 -6.20 0.26 21.32
CA GLN A 280 -5.97 0.14 19.89
C GLN A 280 -6.83 -0.94 19.24
N GLN A 281 -6.97 -2.10 19.87
CA GLN A 281 -7.81 -3.18 19.38
C GLN A 281 -9.28 -2.74 19.28
N ILE A 282 -9.80 -2.08 20.31
CA ILE A 282 -11.18 -1.57 20.33
C ILE A 282 -11.40 -0.53 19.23
N TRP A 283 -10.44 0.35 18.99
CA TRP A 283 -10.48 1.27 17.86
C TRP A 283 -10.61 0.51 16.53
N ILE A 284 -9.73 -0.46 16.30
CA ILE A 284 -9.71 -1.25 15.06
C ILE A 284 -11.04 -1.98 14.86
N GLU A 285 -11.55 -2.65 15.89
CA GLU A 285 -12.75 -3.49 15.79
C GLU A 285 -14.06 -2.70 15.64
N ARG A 286 -14.16 -1.52 16.28
CA ARG A 286 -15.44 -0.81 16.41
C ARG A 286 -15.52 0.52 15.69
N TYR A 287 -14.40 1.21 15.50
CA TYR A 287 -14.39 2.62 15.08
C TYR A 287 -13.59 2.88 13.80
N SER A 288 -12.69 1.98 13.40
CA SER A 288 -11.81 2.16 12.24
C SER A 288 -12.54 2.33 10.91
N SER A 289 -13.75 1.78 10.77
CA SER A 289 -14.59 1.90 9.58
C SER A 289 -15.51 3.12 9.59
N LEU A 290 -15.53 3.91 10.67
CA LEU A 290 -16.31 5.13 10.70
C LEU A 290 -15.73 6.16 9.73
N ARG A 291 -16.59 7.01 9.18
CA ARG A 291 -16.22 8.11 8.29
C ARG A 291 -17.10 9.30 8.59
N PHE A 292 -16.53 10.51 8.56
CA PHE A 292 -17.30 11.76 8.63
C PHE A 292 -18.23 11.92 7.43
N VAL A 293 -17.77 11.48 6.25
CA VAL A 293 -18.59 11.41 5.04
C VAL A 293 -18.48 10.00 4.48
N LYS A 294 -19.61 9.28 4.43
CA LYS A 294 -19.68 7.90 3.97
C LYS A 294 -19.85 7.84 2.45
N MET A 295 -19.00 7.06 1.79
CA MET A 295 -19.12 6.80 0.36
C MET A 295 -20.48 6.21 -0.03
N ALA A 296 -21.03 5.30 0.78
CA ALA A 296 -22.36 4.72 0.54
C ALA A 296 -23.48 5.78 0.53
N ASP A 297 -23.39 6.77 1.42
CA ASP A 297 -24.37 7.86 1.49
C ASP A 297 -24.19 8.82 0.30
N LEU A 298 -22.94 9.05 -0.16
CA LEU A 298 -22.67 9.78 -1.41
C LEU A 298 -23.28 9.06 -2.62
N PHE A 299 -23.07 7.75 -2.77
CA PHE A 299 -23.56 7.01 -3.94
C PHE A 299 -25.08 6.77 -3.96
N SER A 300 -25.75 6.82 -2.80
CA SER A 300 -27.21 6.68 -2.70
C SER A 300 -27.97 8.00 -2.80
N THR A 301 -27.27 9.13 -2.79
CA THR A 301 -27.90 10.46 -2.91
C THR A 301 -28.33 10.74 -4.34
N THR A 302 -29.49 11.40 -4.49
CA THR A 302 -29.98 11.92 -5.78
C THR A 302 -29.23 13.18 -6.16
N PHE A 303 -28.11 13.01 -6.84
CA PHE A 303 -27.37 14.10 -7.47
C PHE A 303 -27.97 14.50 -8.84
N PRO A 304 -27.70 15.71 -9.36
CA PRO A 304 -26.85 16.79 -8.82
C PRO A 304 -27.53 17.57 -7.69
N LEU A 305 -26.74 18.12 -6.76
CA LEU A 305 -27.23 18.99 -5.69
C LEU A 305 -26.92 20.46 -5.98
N SER A 306 -27.76 21.38 -5.52
CA SER A 306 -27.34 22.79 -5.46
C SER A 306 -26.19 22.95 -4.47
N PRO A 307 -25.34 23.98 -4.61
CA PRO A 307 -24.20 24.14 -3.71
C PRO A 307 -24.61 24.37 -2.24
N ALA A 308 -25.80 24.95 -1.99
CA ALA A 308 -26.36 25.07 -0.64
C ALA A 308 -26.76 23.70 -0.06
N GLU A 309 -27.45 22.87 -0.84
CA GLU A 309 -27.84 21.51 -0.43
C GLU A 309 -26.62 20.63 -0.18
N PHE A 310 -25.57 20.76 -1.00
CA PHE A 310 -24.32 20.02 -0.81
C PHE A 310 -23.64 20.35 0.52
N VAL A 311 -23.59 21.64 0.91
CA VAL A 311 -23.05 22.04 2.23
C VAL A 311 -23.86 21.41 3.37
N VAL A 312 -25.18 21.50 3.31
CA VAL A 312 -26.08 20.92 4.33
C VAL A 312 -25.93 19.41 4.40
N PHE A 313 -25.77 18.75 3.25
CA PHE A 313 -25.57 17.30 3.17
C PHE A 313 -24.30 16.86 3.90
N ILE A 314 -23.17 17.52 3.64
CA ILE A 314 -21.88 17.21 4.29
C ILE A 314 -21.96 17.50 5.80
N GLN A 315 -22.56 18.61 6.20
CA GLN A 315 -22.75 18.96 7.62
C GLN A 315 -23.57 17.89 8.37
N LYS A 316 -24.71 17.46 7.81
CA LYS A 316 -25.54 16.40 8.39
C LYS A 316 -24.80 15.07 8.54
N GLN A 317 -23.96 14.71 7.58
CA GLN A 317 -23.14 13.49 7.70
C GLN A 317 -22.10 13.60 8.81
N CYS A 318 -21.42 14.74 8.91
CA CYS A 318 -20.44 14.97 9.97
C CYS A 318 -21.10 14.92 11.36
N GLU A 319 -22.26 15.55 11.52
CA GLU A 319 -23.07 15.50 12.76
C GLU A 319 -23.50 14.07 13.10
N LYS A 320 -23.99 13.30 12.12
CA LYS A 320 -24.36 11.88 12.30
C LYS A 320 -23.18 11.03 12.75
N CYS A 321 -21.99 11.28 12.20
CA CYS A 321 -20.76 10.60 12.63
C CYS A 321 -20.42 10.96 14.09
N LEU A 322 -20.48 12.23 14.45
CA LEU A 322 -20.22 12.69 15.83
C LEU A 322 -21.20 12.09 16.83
N LEU A 323 -22.50 12.05 16.52
CA LEU A 323 -23.52 11.41 17.36
C LEU A 323 -23.30 9.91 17.54
N SER A 324 -22.77 9.26 16.50
CA SER A 324 -22.45 7.82 16.52
C SER A 324 -21.14 7.54 17.27
N LEU A 325 -20.27 8.54 17.42
CA LEU A 325 -18.96 8.42 18.05
C LEU A 325 -19.09 8.37 19.57
N ARG A 326 -19.52 7.22 20.10
CA ARG A 326 -19.49 6.90 21.54
C ARG A 326 -18.09 6.47 22.01
N TRP A 327 -17.05 6.83 21.26
CA TRP A 327 -15.69 6.35 21.45
C TRP A 327 -15.07 6.84 22.76
N LEU A 328 -15.14 8.15 23.05
CA LEU A 328 -14.54 8.69 24.27
C LEU A 328 -15.21 8.17 25.56
N PRO A 329 -16.57 8.20 25.72
CA PRO A 329 -17.20 7.63 26.89
C PRO A 329 -16.87 6.15 27.07
N TYR A 330 -16.74 5.41 25.96
CA TYR A 330 -16.34 4.01 26.02
C TYR A 330 -14.88 3.86 26.47
N CYS A 331 -13.95 4.68 25.97
CA CYS A 331 -12.57 4.71 26.46
C CYS A 331 -12.50 4.95 27.97
N VAL A 332 -13.29 5.91 28.49
CA VAL A 332 -13.38 6.19 29.93
C VAL A 332 -13.89 4.96 30.70
N SER A 333 -14.91 4.27 30.18
CA SER A 333 -15.40 3.04 30.81
C SER A 333 -14.35 1.91 30.87
N LEU A 334 -13.44 1.83 29.89
CA LEU A 334 -12.35 0.85 29.88
C LEU A 334 -11.31 1.14 30.96
N PHE A 335 -11.01 2.42 31.22
CA PHE A 335 -10.10 2.80 32.31
C PHE A 335 -10.58 2.30 33.67
N VAL A 336 -11.91 2.36 33.90
CA VAL A 336 -12.54 1.89 35.13
C VAL A 336 -12.65 0.35 35.15
N MET A 337 -13.07 -0.26 34.05
CA MET A 337 -13.28 -1.72 33.98
C MET A 337 -11.98 -2.51 34.11
N HIS A 338 -10.88 -1.95 33.62
CA HIS A 338 -9.59 -2.62 33.50
C HIS A 338 -8.48 -1.92 34.28
N GLU A 339 -8.82 -1.44 35.49
CA GLU A 339 -7.91 -0.72 36.38
C GLU A 339 -6.59 -1.48 36.65
N SER A 340 -6.67 -2.79 36.87
CA SER A 340 -5.50 -3.64 37.13
C SER A 340 -4.48 -3.70 35.99
N MET A 341 -4.85 -3.36 34.75
CA MET A 341 -3.93 -3.38 33.61
C MET A 341 -2.98 -2.17 33.56
N TRP A 342 -3.27 -1.11 34.31
CA TRP A 342 -2.49 0.13 34.22
C TRP A 342 -2.14 0.73 35.59
N VAL A 343 -2.95 0.52 36.64
CA VAL A 343 -2.66 1.06 37.98
C VAL A 343 -1.41 0.43 38.60
N ASP A 344 -1.22 -0.88 38.45
CA ASP A 344 -0.05 -1.58 38.99
C ASP A 344 1.28 -1.12 38.36
N LEU A 345 1.22 -0.46 37.20
CA LEU A 345 2.37 0.10 36.49
C LEU A 345 2.71 1.53 36.94
N LEU A 346 1.84 2.17 37.73
CA LEU A 346 1.92 3.57 38.13
C LEU A 346 1.92 3.69 39.65
N PRO A 347 3.09 3.68 40.31
CA PRO A 347 3.14 3.90 41.75
C PRO A 347 2.60 5.30 42.09
N GLU A 348 1.68 5.40 43.06
CA GLU A 348 1.06 6.66 43.48
C GLU A 348 2.07 7.73 43.93
N SER A 349 3.27 7.32 44.32
CA SER A 349 4.37 8.20 44.71
C SER A 349 4.99 9.01 43.55
N GLU A 350 4.68 8.69 42.29
CA GLU A 350 5.31 9.30 41.11
C GLU A 350 4.31 9.98 40.17
N PRO A 351 3.88 11.24 40.47
CA PRO A 351 2.89 11.95 39.68
C PRO A 351 3.34 12.24 38.24
N VAL A 352 4.65 12.27 37.99
CA VAL A 352 5.22 12.49 36.65
C VAL A 352 4.92 11.29 35.74
N LEU A 353 5.10 10.06 36.22
CA LEU A 353 4.83 8.85 35.44
C LEU A 353 3.35 8.74 35.09
N VAL A 354 2.46 9.11 36.03
CA VAL A 354 1.01 9.15 35.77
C VAL A 354 0.69 10.12 34.63
N ALA A 355 1.26 11.33 34.66
CA ALA A 355 1.07 12.30 33.59
C ALA A 355 1.60 11.79 32.24
N GLU A 356 2.80 11.20 32.22
CA GLU A 356 3.41 10.61 31.01
C GLU A 356 2.58 9.47 30.43
N PHE A 357 2.02 8.61 31.27
CA PHE A 357 1.10 7.57 30.84
C PHE A 357 -0.12 8.15 30.12
N PHE A 358 -0.79 9.16 30.71
CA PHE A 358 -1.93 9.80 30.05
C PHE A 358 -1.54 10.60 28.82
N HIS A 359 -0.31 11.14 28.73
CA HIS A 359 0.21 11.70 27.49
C HIS A 359 0.36 10.63 26.39
N CYS A 360 0.80 9.41 26.74
CA CYS A 360 0.86 8.30 25.80
C CYS A 360 -0.53 7.86 25.33
N VAL A 361 -1.51 7.81 26.26
CA VAL A 361 -2.92 7.55 25.93
C VAL A 361 -3.44 8.62 24.97
N ALA A 362 -3.21 9.89 25.30
CA ALA A 362 -3.64 11.01 24.46
C ALA A 362 -2.97 10.98 23.08
N ALA A 363 -1.70 10.58 22.99
CA ALA A 363 -1.00 10.41 21.72
C ALA A 363 -1.62 9.29 20.88
N LEU A 364 -1.89 8.12 21.48
CA LEU A 364 -2.55 6.99 20.80
C LEU A 364 -3.94 7.38 20.31
N MET A 365 -4.76 7.96 21.19
CA MET A 365 -6.11 8.41 20.85
C MET A 365 -6.09 9.53 19.79
N SER A 366 -5.08 10.41 19.82
CA SER A 366 -4.87 11.42 18.78
C SER A 366 -4.58 10.78 17.42
N LEU A 367 -3.75 9.74 17.37
CA LEU A 367 -3.46 8.99 16.12
C LEU A 367 -4.72 8.30 15.58
N GLN A 368 -5.54 7.74 16.45
CA GLN A 368 -6.83 7.14 16.10
C GLN A 368 -7.78 8.18 15.49
N LEU A 369 -8.00 9.32 16.17
CA LEU A 369 -8.82 10.40 15.64
C LEU A 369 -8.27 10.95 14.31
N ARG A 370 -6.94 11.05 14.19
CA ARG A 370 -6.30 11.46 12.94
C ARG A 370 -6.55 10.45 11.82
N SER A 371 -6.49 9.14 12.08
CA SER A 371 -6.78 8.13 11.04
C SER A 371 -8.21 8.27 10.52
N LEU A 372 -9.20 8.47 11.40
CA LEU A 372 -10.59 8.72 11.03
C LEU A 372 -10.73 9.93 10.08
N VAL A 373 -10.06 11.04 10.39
CA VAL A 373 -10.10 12.24 9.55
C VAL A 373 -9.40 12.00 8.22
N ILE A 374 -8.20 11.43 8.23
CA ILE A 374 -7.41 11.16 7.02
C ILE A 374 -8.21 10.25 6.08
N ASP A 375 -8.76 9.16 6.58
CA ASP A 375 -9.54 8.23 5.78
C ASP A 375 -10.80 8.89 5.21
N SER A 376 -11.46 9.76 5.99
CA SER A 376 -12.65 10.51 5.51
C SER A 376 -12.29 11.51 4.41
N LEU A 377 -11.14 12.18 4.50
CA LEU A 377 -10.65 13.10 3.47
C LEU A 377 -10.24 12.33 2.20
N GLN A 378 -9.62 11.16 2.35
CA GLN A 378 -9.24 10.29 1.23
C GLN A 378 -10.48 9.76 0.50
N ASP A 379 -11.49 9.30 1.22
CA ASP A 379 -12.75 8.85 0.64
C ASP A 379 -13.43 9.97 -0.18
N LEU A 380 -13.53 11.18 0.40
CA LEU A 380 -14.10 12.32 -0.31
C LEU A 380 -13.25 12.74 -1.52
N LEU A 381 -11.92 12.66 -1.44
CA LEU A 381 -11.02 12.84 -2.58
C LEU A 381 -11.35 11.84 -3.69
N GLN A 382 -11.44 10.54 -3.37
CA GLN A 382 -11.76 9.51 -4.36
C GLN A 382 -13.11 9.75 -5.03
N PHE A 383 -14.11 10.25 -4.28
CA PHE A 383 -15.40 10.64 -4.85
C PHE A 383 -15.27 11.67 -5.97
N PHE A 384 -14.45 12.73 -5.78
CA PHE A 384 -14.20 13.77 -6.79
C PHE A 384 -13.27 13.31 -7.91
N LEU A 385 -12.30 12.44 -7.63
CA LEU A 385 -11.36 11.92 -8.64
C LEU A 385 -12.04 11.05 -9.71
N ARG A 386 -13.29 10.62 -9.51
CA ARG A 386 -14.10 10.01 -10.59
C ARG A 386 -14.30 10.95 -11.79
N HIS A 387 -14.16 12.26 -11.59
CA HIS A 387 -14.27 13.28 -12.63
C HIS A 387 -12.91 13.79 -13.14
N LYS A 388 -11.79 13.12 -12.83
CA LYS A 388 -10.42 13.58 -13.13
C LYS A 388 -10.10 13.75 -14.63
N GLU A 389 -10.84 13.07 -15.49
CA GLU A 389 -10.67 13.17 -16.96
C GLU A 389 -11.23 14.50 -17.51
N GLY A 390 -12.00 15.23 -16.71
CA GLY A 390 -12.59 16.51 -17.10
C GLY A 390 -13.90 16.35 -17.88
N ASN A 391 -14.32 17.45 -18.49
CA ASN A 391 -15.50 17.49 -19.35
C ASN A 391 -15.26 18.24 -20.66
N ASP A 392 -14.03 18.17 -21.15
CA ASP A 392 -13.66 18.77 -22.42
C ASP A 392 -14.13 17.90 -23.59
N PHE A 393 -15.26 18.28 -24.21
CA PHE A 393 -15.83 17.56 -25.35
C PHE A 393 -15.61 18.31 -26.67
N SER A 394 -15.45 17.59 -27.77
CA SER A 394 -15.29 18.15 -29.12
C SER A 394 -16.51 17.86 -29.99
N GLY A 395 -16.98 18.85 -30.74
CA GLY A 395 -18.15 18.71 -31.61
C GLY A 395 -19.47 18.91 -30.87
N ASP A 396 -20.54 18.29 -31.38
CA ASP A 396 -21.88 18.42 -30.80
C ASP A 396 -22.01 17.68 -29.47
N PHE A 397 -22.76 18.29 -28.54
CA PHE A 397 -23.00 17.69 -27.23
C PHE A 397 -23.97 16.50 -27.30
N ASP A 398 -23.51 15.34 -26.83
CA ASP A 398 -24.28 14.12 -26.59
C ASP A 398 -24.28 13.77 -25.09
N VAL A 399 -25.44 13.33 -24.58
CA VAL A 399 -25.64 12.96 -23.18
C VAL A 399 -24.78 11.76 -22.78
N LEU A 400 -24.46 10.87 -23.72
CA LEU A 400 -23.69 9.65 -23.48
C LEU A 400 -22.19 9.91 -23.31
N ILE A 401 -21.72 11.14 -23.54
CA ILE A 401 -20.30 11.50 -23.36
C ILE A 401 -19.87 11.37 -21.89
N PHE A 402 -20.78 11.70 -20.95
CA PHE A 402 -20.48 11.69 -19.52
C PHE A 402 -21.45 10.79 -18.75
N VAL A 403 -21.03 9.56 -18.50
CA VAL A 403 -21.86 8.52 -17.84
C VAL A 403 -21.84 8.61 -16.31
N HIS A 404 -20.92 9.38 -15.73
CA HIS A 404 -20.82 9.57 -14.29
C HIS A 404 -21.92 10.50 -13.76
N SER A 405 -22.51 10.16 -12.61
CA SER A 405 -23.45 11.04 -11.90
C SER A 405 -22.78 12.38 -11.56
N GLN A 406 -23.43 13.50 -11.90
CA GLN A 406 -22.94 14.85 -11.64
C GLN A 406 -22.93 15.15 -10.14
N ILE A 407 -22.25 16.22 -9.71
CA ILE A 407 -22.16 16.58 -8.29
C ILE A 407 -22.92 17.87 -8.02
N LEU A 408 -22.62 18.94 -8.76
CA LEU A 408 -23.17 20.27 -8.52
C LEU A 408 -24.07 20.74 -9.66
N LEU A 409 -25.21 21.34 -9.30
CA LEU A 409 -26.10 22.04 -10.21
C LEU A 409 -25.65 23.50 -10.36
N VAL A 410 -25.47 23.95 -11.60
CA VAL A 410 -25.14 25.35 -11.94
C VAL A 410 -26.19 25.87 -12.91
N LYS A 411 -26.78 27.03 -12.65
CA LYS A 411 -27.79 27.64 -13.51
C LYS A 411 -27.14 28.59 -14.51
N LEU A 412 -27.72 28.69 -15.69
CA LEU A 412 -27.41 29.75 -16.64
C LEU A 412 -28.44 30.86 -16.49
N GLN A 413 -27.98 32.08 -16.24
CA GLN A 413 -28.81 33.28 -16.13
C GLN A 413 -28.24 34.40 -17.00
N VAL A 414 -29.09 35.36 -17.37
CA VAL A 414 -28.66 36.55 -18.10
C VAL A 414 -28.53 37.70 -17.11
N GLU A 415 -27.33 38.28 -17.02
CA GLU A 415 -27.05 39.46 -16.21
C GLU A 415 -26.28 40.46 -17.07
N ASN A 416 -26.74 41.72 -17.09
CA ASN A 416 -26.15 42.79 -17.93
C ASN A 416 -25.98 42.44 -19.43
N SER A 417 -26.91 41.65 -19.99
CA SER A 417 -26.87 41.18 -21.39
C SER A 417 -25.80 40.13 -21.71
N GLU A 418 -25.16 39.56 -20.68
CA GLU A 418 -24.19 38.47 -20.79
C GLU A 418 -24.73 37.21 -20.09
N ILE A 419 -24.29 36.04 -20.55
CA ILE A 419 -24.69 34.75 -19.94
C ILE A 419 -23.71 34.44 -18.81
N GLU A 420 -24.22 34.35 -17.58
CA GLU A 420 -23.43 34.05 -16.40
C GLU A 420 -23.83 32.72 -15.74
N PHE A 421 -22.85 32.11 -15.08
CA PHE A 421 -23.04 30.90 -14.27
C PHE A 421 -23.43 31.27 -12.85
N SER A 422 -24.58 30.75 -12.40
CA SER A 422 -25.11 30.99 -11.06
C SER A 422 -25.31 29.67 -10.30
N PRO A 423 -24.48 29.36 -9.30
CA PRO A 423 -23.35 30.14 -8.81
C PRO A 423 -22.11 30.04 -9.71
N SER A 424 -21.18 30.98 -9.52
CA SER A 424 -19.91 31.02 -10.26
C SER A 424 -19.02 29.80 -9.95
N PHE A 425 -18.05 29.51 -10.83
CA PHE A 425 -17.10 28.42 -10.57
C PHE A 425 -16.27 28.66 -9.31
N GLN A 426 -15.95 29.91 -8.97
CA GLN A 426 -15.23 30.22 -7.74
C GLN A 426 -16.07 29.88 -6.50
N GLU A 427 -17.36 30.22 -6.50
CA GLU A 427 -18.27 29.87 -5.41
C GLU A 427 -18.47 28.34 -5.31
N CYS A 428 -18.57 27.65 -6.44
CA CYS A 428 -18.61 26.19 -6.49
C CYS A 428 -17.36 25.57 -5.86
N TRP A 429 -16.17 26.08 -6.22
CA TRP A 429 -14.91 25.64 -5.64
C TRP A 429 -14.86 25.89 -4.13
N ASP A 430 -15.31 27.06 -3.67
CA ASP A 430 -15.36 27.37 -2.24
C ASP A 430 -16.35 26.48 -1.47
N VAL A 431 -17.42 26.01 -2.10
CA VAL A 431 -18.32 25.00 -1.53
C VAL A 431 -17.60 23.65 -1.38
N ILE A 432 -16.92 23.17 -2.41
CA ILE A 432 -16.16 21.91 -2.37
C ILE A 432 -15.06 21.99 -1.30
N ARG A 433 -14.27 23.08 -1.31
CA ARG A 433 -13.22 23.33 -0.31
C ARG A 433 -13.77 23.34 1.11
N ARG A 434 -14.94 23.98 1.33
CA ARG A 434 -15.63 24.00 2.63
C ARG A 434 -16.03 22.61 3.10
N ALA A 435 -16.40 21.68 2.21
CA ALA A 435 -16.72 20.31 2.59
C ALA A 435 -15.53 19.59 3.25
N PHE A 436 -14.33 19.69 2.67
CA PHE A 436 -13.11 19.14 3.28
C PHE A 436 -12.77 19.82 4.61
N MET A 437 -12.93 21.15 4.68
CA MET A 437 -12.70 21.89 5.93
C MET A 437 -13.72 21.55 7.01
N GLN A 438 -14.95 21.23 6.63
CA GLN A 438 -16.00 20.82 7.56
C GLN A 438 -15.65 19.51 8.26
N ILE A 439 -15.09 18.53 7.54
CA ILE A 439 -14.58 17.27 8.14
C ILE A 439 -13.52 17.57 9.20
N ILE A 440 -12.54 18.42 8.87
CA ILE A 440 -11.45 18.79 9.77
C ILE A 440 -11.99 19.52 11.00
N LYS A 441 -12.88 20.49 10.80
CA LYS A 441 -13.50 21.27 11.87
C LYS A 441 -14.31 20.37 12.81
N SER A 442 -15.14 19.48 12.27
CA SER A 442 -15.95 18.55 13.07
C SER A 442 -15.09 17.65 13.96
N ALA A 443 -13.88 17.27 13.53
CA ALA A 443 -12.95 16.53 14.39
C ALA A 443 -12.27 17.40 15.47
N GLN A 444 -12.03 18.68 15.20
CA GLN A 444 -11.45 19.64 16.15
C GLN A 444 -12.43 19.99 17.28
N ASP A 445 -13.72 20.07 16.95
CA ASP A 445 -14.79 20.38 17.91
C ASP A 445 -15.03 19.23 18.91
N LEU A 446 -14.50 18.02 18.66
CA LEU A 446 -14.71 16.85 19.52
C LEU A 446 -13.99 17.01 20.87
N LEU A 447 -12.69 17.32 20.86
CA LEU A 447 -11.87 17.39 22.08
C LEU A 447 -10.67 18.34 21.92
N THR A 448 -10.52 19.27 22.86
CA THR A 448 -9.39 20.20 22.92
C THR A 448 -8.06 19.55 23.32
N TYR A 449 -8.10 18.40 24.00
CA TYR A 449 -6.90 17.70 24.50
C TYR A 449 -6.30 16.71 23.50
N LEU A 450 -7.03 16.30 22.47
CA LEU A 450 -6.53 15.42 21.42
C LEU A 450 -6.06 16.21 20.21
N ARG A 451 -4.96 15.78 19.60
CA ARG A 451 -4.41 16.40 18.39
C ARG A 451 -5.01 15.73 17.16
N THR A 452 -5.80 16.48 16.40
CA THR A 452 -6.33 16.03 15.10
C THR A 452 -5.60 16.67 13.91
N VAL A 453 -6.03 16.37 12.69
CA VAL A 453 -5.52 16.97 11.45
C VAL A 453 -5.82 18.47 11.41
N ARG A 454 -4.86 19.28 10.97
CA ARG A 454 -5.01 20.73 10.81
C ARG A 454 -5.11 21.11 9.33
N PRO A 455 -5.83 22.20 8.99
CA PRO A 455 -5.95 22.67 7.59
C PRO A 455 -4.62 22.96 6.89
N ASN A 456 -3.59 23.33 7.65
CA ASN A 456 -2.29 23.78 7.11
C ASN A 456 -1.28 22.65 6.88
N GLU A 457 -1.61 21.39 7.22
CA GLU A 457 -0.74 20.24 7.00
C GLU A 457 -0.53 19.97 5.50
N SER A 458 0.67 19.49 5.11
CA SER A 458 0.99 19.16 3.72
C SER A 458 -0.02 18.17 3.12
N LEU A 459 -0.38 17.15 3.88
CA LEU A 459 -1.39 16.16 3.48
C LEU A 459 -2.71 16.79 3.01
N VAL A 460 -3.23 17.78 3.76
CA VAL A 460 -4.50 18.44 3.42
C VAL A 460 -4.34 19.32 2.17
N LYS A 461 -3.20 20.02 2.06
CA LYS A 461 -2.89 20.84 0.89
C LYS A 461 -2.76 19.98 -0.37
N ASP A 462 -2.10 18.83 -0.27
CA ASP A 462 -1.91 17.89 -1.39
C ASP A 462 -3.23 17.28 -1.84
N ILE A 463 -4.12 16.92 -0.88
CA ILE A 463 -5.48 16.45 -1.18
C ILE A 463 -6.27 17.54 -1.92
N LEU A 464 -6.30 18.77 -1.38
CA LEU A 464 -7.03 19.87 -2.02
C LEU A 464 -6.46 20.24 -3.39
N ALA A 465 -5.16 20.16 -3.59
CA ALA A 465 -4.53 20.38 -4.89
C ALA A 465 -5.00 19.36 -5.93
N GLN A 466 -5.10 18.08 -5.56
CA GLN A 466 -5.63 17.04 -6.45
C GLN A 466 -7.10 17.27 -6.79
N VAL A 467 -7.94 17.62 -5.81
CA VAL A 467 -9.35 17.96 -6.07
C VAL A 467 -9.47 19.19 -6.96
N LYS A 468 -8.64 20.21 -6.73
CA LYS A 468 -8.63 21.44 -7.53
C LYS A 468 -8.26 21.16 -8.99
N ALA A 469 -7.23 20.34 -9.23
CA ALA A 469 -6.84 19.94 -10.57
C ALA A 469 -7.97 19.17 -11.30
N ALA A 470 -8.69 18.29 -10.60
CA ALA A 470 -9.86 17.63 -11.17
C ALA A 470 -11.01 18.63 -11.45
N PHE A 471 -11.26 19.56 -10.53
CA PHE A 471 -12.28 20.61 -10.67
C PHE A 471 -12.02 21.52 -11.87
N GLU A 472 -10.80 22.03 -12.04
CA GLU A 472 -10.42 22.92 -13.14
C GLU A 472 -10.60 22.27 -14.52
N LYS A 473 -10.34 20.97 -14.65
CA LYS A 473 -10.65 20.23 -15.89
C LYS A 473 -12.15 20.09 -16.18
N ASN A 474 -13.00 20.31 -15.18
CA ASN A 474 -14.46 20.25 -15.31
C ASN A 474 -15.10 21.63 -15.53
N THR A 475 -14.35 22.73 -15.58
CA THR A 475 -14.94 24.04 -15.89
C THR A 475 -15.00 24.31 -17.40
N VAL A 476 -14.25 23.56 -18.21
CA VAL A 476 -14.12 23.78 -19.67
C VAL A 476 -15.40 23.39 -20.42
N GLY A 477 -16.00 22.24 -20.09
CA GLY A 477 -17.24 21.76 -20.72
C GLY A 477 -18.39 22.76 -20.64
N PRO A 478 -18.69 23.33 -19.45
CA PRO A 478 -19.71 24.37 -19.32
C PRO A 478 -19.46 25.59 -20.20
N GLN A 479 -18.20 26.03 -20.32
CA GLN A 479 -17.83 27.15 -21.18
C GLN A 479 -18.04 26.80 -22.66
N ARG A 480 -17.61 25.61 -23.10
CA ARG A 480 -17.87 25.11 -24.46
C ARG A 480 -19.35 24.99 -24.78
N TYR A 481 -20.19 24.64 -23.80
CA TYR A 481 -21.62 24.55 -24.02
C TYR A 481 -22.26 25.92 -24.33
N LEU A 482 -21.66 27.03 -23.86
CA LEU A 482 -22.14 28.38 -24.19
C LEU A 482 -21.97 28.73 -25.67
N ASP A 483 -21.05 28.09 -26.39
CA ASP A 483 -20.86 28.31 -27.84
C ASP A 483 -22.14 28.02 -28.64
N LEU A 484 -23.01 27.12 -28.14
CA LEU A 484 -24.32 26.82 -28.74
C LEU A 484 -25.30 28.00 -28.66
N TYR A 485 -25.10 28.93 -27.74
CA TYR A 485 -25.93 30.11 -27.55
C TYR A 485 -25.41 31.33 -28.32
N GLU A 486 -24.18 31.31 -28.84
CA GLU A 486 -23.59 32.43 -29.58
C GLU A 486 -24.43 32.82 -30.82
N LYS A 487 -25.09 31.84 -31.45
CA LYS A 487 -26.03 32.08 -32.56
C LYS A 487 -27.23 32.98 -32.19
N TYR A 488 -27.57 33.06 -30.90
CA TYR A 488 -28.67 33.85 -30.38
C TYR A 488 -28.22 35.15 -29.70
N ARG A 489 -26.93 35.50 -29.79
CA ARG A 489 -26.36 36.70 -29.17
C ARG A 489 -27.10 37.99 -29.54
N ASN A 490 -27.60 38.07 -30.78
CA ASN A 490 -28.40 39.21 -31.25
C ASN A 490 -29.67 39.47 -30.42
N LEU A 491 -30.19 38.47 -29.70
CA LEU A 491 -31.35 38.60 -28.82
C LEU A 491 -30.96 39.11 -27.42
N LEU A 492 -29.67 39.03 -27.07
CA LEU A 492 -29.12 39.48 -25.79
C LEU A 492 -28.64 40.95 -25.88
N ASP A 493 -27.95 41.32 -26.96
CA ASP A 493 -27.25 42.61 -27.11
C ASP A 493 -28.11 43.78 -27.66
N ASN A 494 -29.44 43.65 -27.64
CA ASN A 494 -30.41 44.59 -28.25
C ASN A 494 -30.30 44.79 -29.77
N THR A 495 -29.35 44.16 -30.47
CA THR A 495 -29.19 44.31 -31.93
C THR A 495 -30.46 43.89 -32.70
N SER A 496 -31.17 42.85 -32.22
CA SER A 496 -32.44 42.44 -32.82
C SER A 496 -33.53 43.50 -32.62
N ASP A 497 -33.51 44.21 -31.50
CA ASP A 497 -34.46 45.27 -31.17
C ASP A 497 -34.23 46.51 -32.07
N GLU A 498 -32.97 46.86 -32.33
CA GLU A 498 -32.58 47.90 -33.28
C GLU A 498 -32.97 47.53 -34.72
N LYS A 499 -32.68 46.29 -35.16
CA LYS A 499 -33.08 45.79 -36.48
C LYS A 499 -34.59 45.80 -36.69
N ILE A 500 -35.37 45.46 -35.66
CA ILE A 500 -36.82 45.59 -35.72
C ILE A 500 -37.25 47.05 -35.74
N SER A 501 -36.63 47.93 -34.95
CA SER A 501 -36.94 49.35 -34.98
C SER A 501 -36.67 49.96 -36.37
N GLU A 502 -35.56 49.63 -37.02
CA GLU A 502 -35.26 50.05 -38.39
C GLU A 502 -36.28 49.50 -39.40
N PHE A 503 -36.67 48.24 -39.27
CA PHE A 503 -37.72 47.64 -40.10
C PHE A 503 -39.05 48.40 -39.96
N LEU A 504 -39.47 48.71 -38.73
CA LEU A 504 -40.73 49.41 -38.49
C LEU A 504 -40.74 50.87 -39.01
N THR A 505 -39.58 51.51 -39.24
CA THR A 505 -39.52 52.86 -39.83
C THR A 505 -39.75 52.91 -41.34
N LYS A 506 -39.62 51.77 -42.04
CA LYS A 506 -39.78 51.68 -43.50
C LYS A 506 -41.18 51.17 -43.85
N THR A 507 -41.68 51.53 -45.03
CA THR A 507 -42.96 51.01 -45.53
C THR A 507 -42.78 49.59 -46.07
N HIS A 508 -43.49 48.64 -45.48
CA HIS A 508 -43.41 47.23 -45.81
C HIS A 508 -44.79 46.67 -46.18
N SER A 509 -44.83 45.58 -46.94
CA SER A 509 -46.08 44.87 -47.20
C SER A 509 -46.44 43.96 -46.04
N LEU A 510 -47.72 43.64 -45.89
CA LEU A 510 -48.19 42.68 -44.87
C LEU A 510 -47.50 41.30 -45.01
N GLN A 511 -47.11 40.94 -46.24
CA GLN A 511 -46.37 39.70 -46.51
C GLN A 511 -44.92 39.76 -45.99
N ASP A 512 -44.27 40.92 -46.04
CA ASP A 512 -42.92 41.11 -45.51
C ASP A 512 -42.91 41.01 -43.98
N SER A 513 -43.91 41.60 -43.32
CA SER A 513 -44.12 41.49 -41.88
C SER A 513 -44.43 40.04 -41.46
N ALA A 514 -45.23 39.30 -42.24
CA ALA A 514 -45.47 37.88 -42.02
C ALA A 514 -44.18 37.04 -42.13
N ASN A 515 -43.39 37.24 -43.20
CA ASN A 515 -42.12 36.53 -43.38
C ASN A 515 -41.13 36.85 -42.24
N LYS A 516 -41.13 38.10 -41.74
CA LYS A 516 -40.29 38.49 -40.60
C LYS A 516 -40.72 37.81 -39.30
N ILE A 517 -42.03 37.75 -39.03
CA ILE A 517 -42.58 37.01 -37.89
C ILE A 517 -42.19 35.53 -37.98
N ASP A 518 -42.37 34.89 -39.14
CA ASP A 518 -41.99 33.49 -39.35
C ASP A 518 -40.51 33.24 -39.06
N SER A 519 -39.62 34.16 -39.47
CA SER A 519 -38.18 34.06 -39.17
C SER A 519 -37.87 34.09 -37.67
N ILE A 520 -38.58 34.92 -36.89
CA ILE A 520 -38.40 35.01 -35.44
C ILE A 520 -39.03 33.79 -34.75
N MET A 521 -40.16 33.29 -35.26
CA MET A 521 -40.79 32.06 -34.76
C MET A 521 -39.90 30.84 -34.96
N HIS A 522 -39.15 30.75 -36.07
CA HIS A 522 -38.15 29.71 -36.25
C HIS A 522 -37.04 29.77 -35.20
N ILE A 523 -36.52 30.96 -34.89
CA ILE A 523 -35.52 31.14 -33.83
C ILE A 523 -36.10 30.73 -32.46
N TRP A 524 -37.34 31.12 -32.18
CA TRP A 524 -38.04 30.71 -30.96
C TRP A 524 -38.17 29.19 -30.85
N MET A 525 -38.59 28.51 -31.92
CA MET A 525 -38.70 27.05 -31.95
C MET A 525 -37.34 26.37 -31.73
N ASP A 526 -36.29 26.90 -32.34
CA ASP A 526 -34.93 26.38 -32.18
C ASP A 526 -34.45 26.53 -30.73
N ILE A 527 -34.72 27.65 -30.05
CA ILE A 527 -34.40 27.87 -28.63
C ILE A 527 -35.21 26.94 -27.73
N ALA A 528 -36.52 26.83 -27.98
CA ALA A 528 -37.42 25.96 -27.21
C ALA A 528 -37.04 24.47 -27.32
N SER A 529 -36.35 24.08 -28.39
CA SER A 529 -35.83 22.73 -28.59
C SER A 529 -34.53 22.44 -27.83
N LEU A 530 -33.86 23.46 -27.28
CA LEU A 530 -32.61 23.29 -26.54
C LEU A 530 -32.84 22.54 -25.22
N ARG A 531 -31.79 21.85 -24.76
CA ARG A 531 -31.84 21.07 -23.53
C ARG A 531 -31.97 21.98 -22.31
N ILE A 532 -32.78 21.55 -21.35
CA ILE A 532 -32.96 22.23 -20.07
C ILE A 532 -31.88 21.81 -19.06
N ALA A 533 -31.61 20.51 -18.96
CA ALA A 533 -30.58 19.96 -18.08
C ALA A 533 -29.45 19.35 -18.93
N VAL A 534 -28.22 19.74 -18.66
CA VAL A 534 -27.05 19.38 -19.45
C VAL A 534 -26.00 18.72 -18.54
N PRO A 535 -25.88 17.39 -18.57
CA PRO A 535 -24.94 16.67 -17.72
C PRO A 535 -23.50 16.76 -18.27
N LEU A 536 -22.61 17.42 -17.52
CA LEU A 536 -21.22 17.71 -17.88
C LEU A 536 -20.25 17.19 -16.81
N SER A 537 -20.16 15.86 -16.69
CA SER A 537 -19.30 15.14 -15.73
C SER A 537 -19.52 15.61 -14.28
N MET A 538 -18.74 16.56 -13.76
CA MET A 538 -18.89 17.07 -12.39
C MET A 538 -20.10 18.02 -12.23
N PHE A 539 -20.47 18.74 -13.28
CA PHE A 539 -21.54 19.74 -13.23
C PHE A 539 -22.76 19.29 -14.02
N CYS A 540 -23.94 19.70 -13.58
CA CYS A 540 -25.13 19.71 -14.39
C CYS A 540 -25.53 21.16 -14.63
N LEU A 541 -25.57 21.61 -15.89
CA LEU A 541 -26.09 22.95 -16.19
C LEU A 541 -27.61 22.91 -16.30
N ASN A 542 -28.25 23.86 -15.64
CA ASN A 542 -29.67 24.15 -15.83
C ASN A 542 -29.79 25.41 -16.70
N ALA A 543 -30.20 25.21 -17.94
CA ALA A 543 -30.40 26.26 -18.94
C ALA A 543 -31.86 26.73 -19.05
N ARG A 544 -32.77 26.27 -18.18
CA ARG A 544 -34.20 26.64 -18.22
C ARG A 544 -34.37 28.15 -18.25
N ASP A 545 -33.81 28.84 -17.26
CA ASP A 545 -34.03 30.26 -17.05
C ASP A 545 -33.49 31.09 -18.24
N LEU A 546 -32.34 30.67 -18.80
CA LEU A 546 -31.78 31.25 -20.02
C LEU A 546 -32.65 31.01 -21.26
N ASN A 547 -33.11 29.76 -21.47
CA ASN A 547 -33.95 29.41 -22.62
C ASN A 547 -35.28 30.17 -22.56
N ASP A 548 -35.91 30.22 -21.39
CA ASP A 548 -37.16 30.95 -21.16
C ASP A 548 -36.98 32.44 -21.42
N TYR A 549 -35.88 33.05 -20.94
CA TYR A 549 -35.54 34.44 -21.22
C TYR A 549 -35.38 34.74 -22.71
N LEU A 550 -34.63 33.92 -23.45
CA LEU A 550 -34.41 34.10 -24.88
C LEU A 550 -35.71 33.93 -25.68
N CYS A 551 -36.54 32.96 -25.31
CA CYS A 551 -37.89 32.76 -25.86
C CYS A 551 -38.77 34.00 -25.62
N ASP A 552 -38.72 34.58 -24.42
CA ASP A 552 -39.47 35.79 -24.09
C ASP A 552 -38.98 37.00 -24.90
N CYS A 553 -37.67 37.14 -25.13
CA CYS A 553 -37.12 38.17 -26.02
C CYS A 553 -37.65 38.02 -27.45
N ALA A 554 -37.64 36.81 -28.00
CA ALA A 554 -38.20 36.56 -29.33
C ALA A 554 -39.72 36.89 -29.39
N ASN A 555 -40.48 36.52 -28.36
CA ASN A 555 -41.90 36.84 -28.25
C ASN A 555 -42.16 38.35 -28.17
N LYS A 556 -41.33 39.11 -27.45
CA LYS A 556 -41.42 40.58 -27.41
C LYS A 556 -41.22 41.21 -28.79
N LEU A 557 -40.26 40.71 -29.58
CA LEU A 557 -40.04 41.18 -30.94
C LEU A 557 -41.25 40.90 -31.86
N ILE A 558 -41.83 39.69 -31.78
CA ILE A 558 -43.06 39.35 -32.52
C ILE A 558 -44.21 40.29 -32.12
N ALA A 559 -44.41 40.50 -30.81
CA ALA A 559 -45.47 41.37 -30.32
C ALA A 559 -45.32 42.82 -30.81
N ARG A 560 -44.09 43.34 -30.94
CA ARG A 560 -43.83 44.68 -31.49
C ARG A 560 -44.27 44.80 -32.95
N ILE A 561 -43.92 43.83 -33.80
CA ILE A 561 -44.32 43.83 -35.22
C ILE A 561 -45.85 43.74 -35.33
N VAL A 562 -46.47 42.82 -34.59
CA VAL A 562 -47.93 42.63 -34.59
C VAL A 562 -48.65 43.91 -34.14
N THR A 563 -48.17 44.55 -33.08
CA THR A 563 -48.79 45.80 -32.56
C THR A 563 -48.68 46.92 -33.58
N PHE A 564 -47.51 47.11 -34.21
CA PHE A 564 -47.32 48.10 -35.26
C PHE A 564 -48.26 47.90 -36.46
N GLU A 565 -48.37 46.66 -36.97
CA GLU A 565 -49.28 46.32 -38.07
C GLU A 565 -50.75 46.52 -37.69
N MET A 566 -51.12 46.23 -36.44
CA MET A 566 -52.47 46.48 -35.93
C MET A 566 -52.77 47.99 -35.89
N ASP A 567 -51.82 48.81 -35.46
CA ASP A 567 -51.97 50.26 -35.38
C ASP A 567 -52.02 50.91 -36.76
N GLU A 568 -51.16 50.50 -37.72
CA GLU A 568 -51.25 50.98 -39.10
C GLU A 568 -52.57 50.57 -39.77
N ASN A 569 -53.03 49.32 -39.58
CA ASN A 569 -54.34 48.89 -40.08
C ASN A 569 -55.49 49.68 -39.43
N ARG A 570 -55.39 49.99 -38.14
CA ARG A 570 -56.38 50.84 -37.45
C ARG A 570 -56.38 52.25 -38.05
N ARG A 571 -55.21 52.83 -38.33
CA ARG A 571 -55.07 54.16 -38.97
C ARG A 571 -55.66 54.18 -40.38
N LEU A 572 -55.33 53.19 -41.21
CA LEU A 572 -55.89 53.04 -42.56
C LEU A 572 -57.41 52.86 -42.56
N ASN A 573 -57.97 52.18 -41.56
CA ASN A 573 -59.42 52.04 -41.42
C ASN A 573 -60.10 53.34 -40.99
N ILE A 574 -59.44 54.17 -40.18
CA ILE A 574 -59.93 55.51 -39.82
C ILE A 574 -59.83 56.45 -41.03
N ASP A 575 -58.70 56.45 -41.74
CA ASP A 575 -58.52 57.25 -42.95
C ASP A 575 -59.47 56.83 -44.06
N LYS A 576 -59.73 55.53 -44.25
CA LYS A 576 -60.78 55.08 -45.19
C LYS A 576 -62.18 55.46 -44.73
N LYS A 577 -62.47 55.48 -43.43
CA LYS A 577 -63.74 56.05 -42.91
C LYS A 577 -63.84 57.55 -43.20
N ASN A 578 -62.73 58.28 -43.18
CA ASN A 578 -62.67 59.70 -43.53
C ASN A 578 -62.68 59.94 -45.05
N LEU A 579 -62.12 59.02 -45.85
CA LEU A 579 -62.14 59.06 -47.33
C LEU A 579 -63.55 58.75 -47.87
N VAL A 580 -64.29 57.86 -47.21
CA VAL A 580 -65.71 57.58 -47.51
C VAL A 580 -66.62 58.79 -47.16
N ILE A 581 -66.10 59.81 -46.48
CA ILE A 581 -66.84 61.06 -46.21
C ILE A 581 -66.52 62.14 -47.29
N PHE A 582 -65.57 61.92 -48.21
CA PHE A 582 -65.16 62.93 -49.21
C PHE A 582 -65.42 62.60 -50.69
N GLU A 583 -66.09 61.51 -51.03
CA GLU A 583 -66.67 61.32 -52.37
C GLU A 583 -68.13 60.87 -52.29
N GLY A 584 -69.03 61.85 -52.39
CA GLY A 584 -70.43 61.62 -52.67
C GLY A 584 -70.66 61.42 -54.17
N LEU A 585 -71.49 60.42 -54.49
CA LEU A 585 -72.03 60.04 -55.81
C LEU A 585 -71.11 59.15 -56.67
N TYR A 586 -71.32 57.82 -56.61
CA TYR A 586 -71.90 57.05 -57.71
C TYR A 586 -72.19 55.61 -57.27
N PHE A 587 -73.30 55.10 -57.80
CA PHE A 587 -73.86 53.76 -57.64
C PHE A 587 -72.91 52.62 -58.07
N GLY A 588 -73.07 51.44 -57.46
CA GLY A 588 -73.02 50.16 -58.17
C GLY A 588 -71.74 49.31 -58.06
N ASP A 589 -71.92 48.11 -57.51
CA ASP A 589 -71.18 46.86 -57.79
C ASP A 589 -69.66 46.84 -57.61
N TYR A 590 -69.17 46.34 -56.47
CA TYR A 590 -67.98 45.45 -56.38
C TYR A 590 -67.97 44.67 -55.05
N PHE A 591 -69.11 44.11 -54.66
CA PHE A 591 -69.22 43.17 -53.53
C PHE A 591 -69.08 41.72 -54.05
N CYS A 592 -67.87 41.28 -54.44
CA CYS A 592 -67.69 39.84 -54.72
C CYS A 592 -66.29 39.19 -54.55
N SER A 593 -65.22 39.90 -54.20
CA SER A 593 -63.87 39.26 -54.16
C SER A 593 -63.20 39.12 -52.79
N PHE A 594 -63.93 39.29 -51.67
CA PHE A 594 -63.35 39.19 -50.31
C PHE A 594 -63.89 38.04 -49.44
N ARG A 595 -64.34 36.93 -50.07
CA ARG A 595 -64.87 35.76 -49.33
C ARG A 595 -64.00 34.49 -49.38
N LYS A 596 -62.80 34.53 -49.95
CA LYS A 596 -61.88 33.37 -50.00
C LYS A 596 -60.51 33.73 -49.45
N ASN A 597 -60.36 33.78 -48.13
CA ASN A 597 -59.15 33.36 -47.39
C ASN A 597 -59.34 33.44 -45.87
N LYS A 598 -60.51 33.00 -45.38
CA LYS A 598 -60.81 32.90 -43.93
C LYS A 598 -60.16 31.70 -43.22
N HIS A 599 -59.25 30.97 -43.86
CA HIS A 599 -58.62 29.78 -43.26
C HIS A 599 -57.20 29.98 -42.70
N LYS A 600 -56.57 31.16 -42.87
CA LYS A 600 -55.21 31.39 -42.32
C LYS A 600 -55.16 32.25 -41.04
N VAL A 601 -56.23 32.97 -40.71
CA VAL A 601 -56.23 33.90 -39.55
C VAL A 601 -56.82 33.27 -38.28
N CYS A 602 -57.59 32.19 -38.37
CA CYS A 602 -58.16 31.51 -37.20
C CYS A 602 -57.18 30.59 -36.46
N PHE A 603 -56.05 30.21 -37.06
CA PHE A 603 -55.03 29.40 -36.38
C PHE A 603 -54.15 30.25 -35.44
N PHE A 604 -54.04 31.56 -35.69
CA PHE A 604 -53.21 32.48 -34.91
C PHE A 604 -53.83 32.88 -33.55
N PHE A 605 -55.15 32.82 -33.40
CA PHE A 605 -55.83 33.17 -32.15
C PHE A 605 -56.01 32.00 -31.18
N PHE A 606 -55.96 30.75 -31.66
CA PHE A 606 -56.21 29.58 -30.81
C PHE A 606 -54.99 29.18 -29.96
N PHE A 607 -53.77 29.51 -30.39
CA PHE A 607 -52.55 29.15 -29.67
C PHE A 607 -52.26 30.09 -28.48
N PHE A 608 -52.63 31.38 -28.59
CA PHE A 608 -52.43 32.37 -27.52
C PHE A 608 -53.37 32.18 -26.31
N PHE A 609 -54.49 31.48 -26.48
CA PHE A 609 -55.46 31.29 -25.40
C PHE A 609 -55.21 30.04 -24.55
N PHE A 610 -54.54 29.01 -25.09
CA PHE A 610 -54.34 27.74 -24.37
C PHE A 610 -53.14 27.74 -23.40
N GLN A 611 -52.20 28.68 -23.55
CA GLN A 611 -51.06 28.78 -22.63
C GLN A 611 -51.35 29.58 -21.34
N ARG A 612 -52.53 30.23 -21.26
CA ARG A 612 -52.94 31.06 -20.11
C ARG A 612 -53.89 30.37 -19.12
N ILE A 613 -54.24 29.10 -19.34
CA ILE A 613 -55.16 28.34 -18.46
C ILE A 613 -54.45 27.27 -17.61
N HIS A 614 -53.15 27.00 -17.81
CA HIS A 614 -52.44 25.97 -17.02
C HIS A 614 -51.54 26.46 -15.88
N LEU A 615 -51.60 27.76 -15.55
CA LEU A 615 -50.89 28.34 -14.40
C LEU A 615 -51.85 29.22 -13.59
N GLN A 616 -52.80 28.60 -12.91
CA GLN A 616 -53.45 29.17 -11.73
C GLN A 616 -54.12 28.08 -10.86
N ASN A 617 -53.53 27.91 -9.67
CA ASN A 617 -54.01 27.24 -8.45
C ASN A 617 -53.81 25.71 -8.29
N PRO A 618 -53.49 25.30 -7.06
CA PRO A 618 -52.17 25.25 -6.44
C PRO A 618 -51.48 23.88 -6.59
#